data_AF-A0A6J7R6C7-F1
#
_entry.id   AF-A0A6J7R6C7-F1
#
_cell.length_a   1.000
_cell.length_b   1.000
_cell.length_c   1.000
_cell.angle_alpha   90.00
_cell.angle_beta   90.00
_cell.angle_gamma   90.00
#
_symmetry.space_group_name_H-M   'P 1'
#
loop_
_entity.id
_entity.type
_entity.pdbx_description
1 polymer ?
#
loop_
_entity_poly.entity_id
_entity_poly.type
_entity_poly.pdbx_seq_one_letter_code
_entity_poly.pdbx_strand_id
1 'polypeptide(L)'
;MKFGIHSEQYQNNFSKEETQKFTEVFGELTQEFAEKLNTGVPSSDESVQVLVRRHYEFCLQFWTPTKEAYKSLAMTYILPSPYRDAYEEVAEGLGKYHYDAVCIWADKNL
;
A
#
# COMPACT_ATOMS: atom_id res chain seq x y z
N MET A 1 -14.89 -9.44 -31.05
CA MET A 1 -13.84 -9.30 -30.02
C MET A 1 -13.53 -7.82 -29.88
N LYS A 2 -14.06 -7.16 -28.84
CA LYS A 2 -13.68 -5.79 -28.47
C LYS A 2 -13.00 -5.90 -27.11
N PHE A 3 -11.68 -5.87 -27.09
CA PHE A 3 -10.90 -5.65 -25.87
C PHE A 3 -11.01 -4.15 -25.56
N GLY A 4 -12.16 -3.76 -25.01
CA GLY A 4 -12.36 -2.44 -24.43
C GLY A 4 -11.56 -2.39 -23.14
N ILE A 5 -10.51 -1.59 -23.14
CA ILE A 5 -9.73 -1.21 -21.97
C ILE A 5 -10.73 -0.69 -20.92
N HIS A 6 -10.94 -1.45 -19.84
CA HIS A 6 -11.84 -1.10 -18.74
C HIS A 6 -11.11 -0.16 -17.76
N SER A 7 -10.64 0.98 -18.26
CA SER A 7 -9.97 2.03 -17.46
C SER A 7 -10.87 3.26 -17.26
N GLU A 8 -12.20 3.11 -17.40
CA GLU A 8 -13.18 4.20 -17.28
C GLU A 8 -14.31 3.93 -16.27
N GLN A 9 -14.24 2.85 -15.46
CA GLN A 9 -15.25 2.60 -14.41
C GLN A 9 -14.87 3.13 -13.01
N TYR A 10 -13.63 3.56 -12.76
CA TYR A 10 -13.21 3.99 -11.41
C TYR A 10 -13.26 5.51 -11.19
N GLN A 11 -14.13 6.22 -11.92
CA GLN A 11 -14.24 7.69 -11.84
C GLN A 11 -15.52 8.23 -11.19
N ASN A 12 -16.32 7.42 -10.48
CA ASN A 12 -17.55 7.96 -9.87
C ASN A 12 -17.67 7.66 -8.37
N ASN A 13 -17.65 8.75 -7.59
CA ASN A 13 -18.27 8.95 -6.28
C ASN A 13 -17.47 8.78 -4.98
N PHE A 14 -16.17 9.05 -4.93
CA PHE A 14 -15.60 9.45 -3.63
C PHE A 14 -15.75 10.96 -3.49
N SER A 15 -16.58 11.38 -2.52
CA SER A 15 -16.69 12.79 -2.15
C SER A 15 -15.30 13.30 -1.72
N LYS A 16 -15.03 14.61 -1.87
CA LYS A 16 -13.75 15.20 -1.43
C LYS A 16 -13.40 14.82 0.02
N GLU A 17 -14.41 14.67 0.88
CA GLU A 17 -14.28 14.21 2.26
C GLU A 17 -13.78 12.76 2.38
N GLU A 18 -14.20 11.87 1.49
CA GLU A 18 -13.74 10.48 1.50
C GLU A 18 -12.29 10.40 1.02
N THR A 19 -11.93 11.11 -0.05
CA THR A 19 -10.54 11.21 -0.51
C THR A 19 -9.60 11.78 0.56
N GLN A 20 -10.07 12.75 1.35
CA GLN A 20 -9.31 13.27 2.50
C GLN A 20 -9.13 12.22 3.59
N LYS A 21 -10.20 11.54 4.00
CA LYS A 21 -10.11 10.44 4.98
C LYS A 21 -9.18 9.33 4.51
N PHE A 22 -9.19 9.01 3.22
CA PHE A 22 -8.31 8.00 2.64
C PHE A 22 -6.85 8.38 2.72
N THR A 23 -6.55 9.65 2.44
CA THR A 23 -5.19 10.17 2.55
C THR A 23 -4.73 10.18 4.01
N GLU A 24 -5.63 10.51 4.93
CA GLU A 24 -5.38 10.47 6.38
C GLU A 24 -5.08 9.04 6.86
N VAL A 25 -5.98 8.08 6.60
CA VAL A 25 -5.80 6.66 6.98
C VAL A 25 -4.54 6.07 6.37
N PHE A 26 -4.24 6.38 5.11
CA PHE A 26 -3.04 5.90 4.44
C PHE A 26 -1.77 6.52 5.03
N GLY A 27 -1.82 7.80 5.39
CA GLY A 27 -0.76 8.51 6.10
C GLY A 27 -0.50 7.92 7.48
N GLU A 28 -1.55 7.65 8.26
CA GLU A 28 -1.48 6.99 9.56
C GLU A 28 -0.85 5.59 9.45
N LEU A 29 -1.31 4.76 8.49
CA LEU A 29 -0.71 3.44 8.25
C LEU A 29 0.78 3.56 7.92
N THR A 30 1.16 4.52 7.08
CA THR A 30 2.57 4.76 6.71
C THR A 30 3.41 5.15 7.92
N GLN A 31 2.88 5.97 8.82
CA GLN A 31 3.53 6.31 10.09
C GLN A 31 3.66 5.08 11.00
N GLU A 32 2.63 4.25 11.13
CA GLU A 32 2.70 3.00 11.90
C GLU A 32 3.79 2.07 11.34
N PHE A 33 3.91 1.94 10.01
CA PHE A 33 5.01 1.18 9.38
C PHE A 33 6.38 1.79 9.71
N ALA A 34 6.51 3.10 9.70
CA ALA A 34 7.75 3.79 10.05
C ALA A 34 8.11 3.58 11.52
N GLU A 35 7.15 3.58 12.44
CA GLU A 35 7.38 3.25 13.84
C GLU A 35 7.82 1.80 14.02
N LYS A 36 7.21 0.84 13.29
CA LYS A 36 7.63 -0.57 13.29
C LYS A 36 9.05 -0.74 12.76
N LEU A 37 9.39 -0.03 11.70
CA LEU A 37 10.75 -0.02 11.16
C LEU A 37 11.75 0.57 12.17
N ASN A 38 11.44 1.72 12.78
CA ASN A 38 12.29 2.37 13.79
C ASN A 38 12.47 1.52 15.05
N THR A 39 11.45 0.74 15.42
CA THR A 39 11.54 -0.20 16.55
C THR A 39 12.26 -1.52 16.19
N GLY A 40 12.69 -1.68 14.93
CA GLY A 40 13.40 -2.86 14.45
C GLY A 40 12.52 -4.10 14.25
N VAL A 41 11.20 -3.92 14.15
CA VAL A 41 10.26 -5.02 13.91
C VAL A 41 10.42 -5.51 12.47
N PRO A 42 10.56 -6.82 12.20
CA PRO A 42 10.73 -7.31 10.84
C PRO A 42 9.43 -7.19 10.04
N SER A 43 9.54 -7.00 8.72
CA SER A 43 8.36 -6.87 7.82
C SER A 43 7.49 -8.13 7.76
N SER A 44 8.02 -9.27 8.19
CA SER A 44 7.30 -10.55 8.33
C SER A 44 6.50 -10.69 9.63
N ASP A 45 6.68 -9.77 10.58
CA ASP A 45 6.04 -9.82 11.89
C ASP A 45 4.51 -9.70 11.78
N GLU A 46 3.77 -10.40 12.65
CA GLU A 46 2.31 -10.37 12.64
C GLU A 46 1.75 -8.95 12.78
N SER A 47 2.38 -8.09 13.60
CA SER A 47 1.92 -6.71 13.78
C SER A 47 2.00 -5.90 12.48
N VAL A 48 3.03 -6.13 11.67
CA VAL A 48 3.21 -5.48 10.36
C VAL A 48 2.26 -6.07 9.33
N GLN A 49 2.08 -7.39 9.35
CA GLN A 49 1.16 -8.09 8.46
C GLN A 49 -0.31 -7.69 8.69
N VAL A 50 -0.68 -7.32 9.92
CA VAL A 50 -2.00 -6.73 10.23
C VAL A 50 -2.16 -5.36 9.57
N LEU A 51 -1.12 -4.52 9.54
CA LEU A 51 -1.15 -3.23 8.84
C LEU A 51 -1.31 -3.42 7.33
N VAL A 52 -0.56 -4.36 6.75
CA VAL A 52 -0.69 -4.71 5.32
C VAL A 52 -2.09 -5.23 5.01
N ARG A 53 -2.64 -6.07 5.88
CA ARG A 53 -4.02 -6.55 5.73
C ARG A 53 -5.01 -5.38 5.70
N ARG A 54 -4.91 -4.43 6.62
CA ARG A 54 -5.77 -3.23 6.65
C ARG A 54 -5.62 -2.43 5.35
N HIS A 55 -4.39 -2.24 4.88
CA HIS A 55 -4.13 -1.60 3.59
C HIS A 55 -4.78 -2.38 2.43
N TYR A 56 -4.72 -3.71 2.44
CA TYR A 56 -5.35 -4.53 1.40
C TYR A 56 -6.88 -4.46 1.46
N GLU A 57 -7.48 -4.61 2.64
CA GLU A 57 -8.92 -4.46 2.89
C GLU A 57 -9.40 -3.05 2.48
N PHE A 58 -8.55 -2.05 2.66
CA PHE A 58 -8.80 -0.70 2.17
C PHE A 58 -8.78 -0.64 0.64
N CYS A 59 -7.74 -1.18 -0.03
CA CYS A 59 -7.70 -1.27 -1.49
C CYS A 59 -8.91 -2.00 -2.07
N LEU A 60 -9.38 -3.07 -1.41
CA LEU A 60 -10.56 -3.85 -1.81
C LEU A 60 -11.84 -3.02 -1.95
N GLN A 61 -11.95 -1.90 -1.24
CA GLN A 61 -13.10 -1.00 -1.36
C GLN A 61 -13.11 -0.25 -2.71
N PHE A 62 -11.95 -0.07 -3.33
CA PHE A 62 -11.79 0.62 -4.61
C PHE A 62 -11.69 -0.36 -5.77
N TRP A 63 -10.91 -1.43 -5.60
CA TRP A 63 -10.66 -2.45 -6.62
C TRP A 63 -10.16 -3.73 -5.97
N THR A 64 -10.34 -4.87 -6.63
CA THR A 64 -9.83 -6.17 -6.13
C THR A 64 -8.53 -6.53 -6.84
N PRO A 65 -7.35 -6.16 -6.28
CA PRO A 65 -6.08 -6.51 -6.90
C PRO A 65 -5.81 -8.01 -6.78
N THR A 66 -5.27 -8.60 -7.86
CA THR A 66 -4.63 -9.92 -7.82
C THR A 66 -3.29 -9.84 -7.08
N LYS A 67 -2.74 -10.99 -6.69
CA LYS A 67 -1.42 -11.10 -6.06
C LYS A 67 -0.34 -10.27 -6.79
N GLU A 68 -0.27 -10.41 -8.11
CA GLU A 68 0.71 -9.69 -8.94
C GLU A 68 0.42 -8.18 -9.00
N ALA A 69 -0.85 -7.81 -9.12
CA ALA A 69 -1.26 -6.40 -9.15
C ALA A 69 -0.96 -5.69 -7.82
N TYR A 70 -1.18 -6.37 -6.68
CA TYR A 70 -0.88 -5.81 -5.37
C TYR A 70 0.63 -5.65 -5.12
N LYS A 71 1.43 -6.63 -5.55
CA LYS A 71 2.90 -6.50 -5.53
C LYS A 71 3.39 -5.37 -6.44
N SER A 72 2.80 -5.24 -7.64
CA SER A 72 3.15 -4.18 -8.58
C SER A 72 2.81 -2.78 -8.01
N LEU A 73 1.70 -2.65 -7.27
CA LEU A 73 1.39 -1.43 -6.53
C LEU A 73 2.51 -1.12 -5.53
N ALA A 74 2.92 -2.10 -4.74
CA ALA A 74 3.99 -1.90 -3.76
C ALA A 74 5.35 -1.58 -4.40
N MET A 75 5.61 -2.04 -5.62
CA MET A 75 6.84 -1.68 -6.35
C MET A 75 6.96 -0.17 -6.57
N THR A 76 5.84 0.55 -6.68
CA THR A 76 5.88 2.01 -6.89
C THR A 76 6.53 2.76 -5.73
N TYR A 77 6.50 2.20 -4.52
CA TYR A 77 7.13 2.78 -3.33
C TYR A 77 8.65 2.55 -3.27
N ILE A 78 9.19 1.57 -4.01
CA ILE A 78 10.64 1.29 -4.08
C ILE A 78 11.30 1.85 -5.33
N LEU A 79 10.52 2.08 -6.39
CA LEU A 79 11.03 2.64 -7.64
C LEU A 79 11.39 4.12 -7.43
N PRO A 80 12.40 4.64 -8.15
CA PRO A 80 12.80 6.04 -8.06
C PRO A 80 11.64 6.92 -8.50
N SER A 81 10.96 7.50 -7.50
CA SER A 81 9.81 8.36 -7.64
C SER A 81 9.80 9.33 -6.44
N PRO A 82 9.16 10.51 -6.58
CA PRO A 82 9.04 11.43 -5.44
C PRO A 82 8.31 10.81 -4.23
N TYR A 83 7.52 9.74 -4.44
CA TYR A 83 6.91 8.98 -3.35
C TYR A 83 7.94 8.18 -2.56
N ARG A 84 8.89 7.52 -3.24
CA ARG A 84 9.99 6.84 -2.57
C ARG A 84 10.78 7.84 -1.73
N ASP A 85 11.12 9.01 -2.29
CA ASP A 85 11.89 10.04 -1.58
C ASP A 85 11.14 10.50 -0.31
N ALA A 86 9.83 10.75 -0.41
CA ALA A 86 9.00 11.09 0.75
C ALA A 86 8.98 9.99 1.82
N TYR A 87 9.01 8.72 1.43
CA TYR A 87 9.06 7.59 2.37
C TYR A 87 10.43 7.47 3.03
N GLU A 88 11.51 7.66 2.27
CA GLU A 88 12.88 7.65 2.79
C GLU A 88 13.13 8.84 3.73
N GLU A 89 12.49 10.00 3.49
CA GLU A 89 12.50 11.15 4.42
C GLU A 89 11.81 10.84 5.76
N VAL A 90 10.76 10.01 5.74
CA VAL A 90 10.07 9.57 6.97
C VAL A 90 10.92 8.57 7.75
N ALA A 91 11.41 7.53 7.08
CA ALA A 91 12.36 6.58 7.65
C ALA A 91 13.19 5.93 6.55
N GLU A 92 14.51 5.86 6.75
CA GLU A 92 15.42 5.25 5.80
C GLU A 92 15.07 3.76 5.60
N GLY A 93 14.80 3.37 4.36
CA GLY A 93 14.40 2.00 4.01
C GLY A 93 12.90 1.72 4.14
N LEU A 94 12.07 2.71 4.45
CA LEU A 94 10.61 2.53 4.61
C LEU A 94 9.94 2.00 3.35
N GLY A 95 10.32 2.52 2.18
CA GLY A 95 9.76 2.06 0.91
C GLY A 95 10.01 0.57 0.68
N LYS A 96 11.25 0.10 0.94
CA LYS A 96 11.61 -1.31 0.83
C LYS A 96 10.92 -2.17 1.88
N TYR A 97 10.86 -1.68 3.12
CA TYR A 97 10.20 -2.36 4.23
C TYR A 97 8.71 -2.61 3.94
N HIS A 98 8.01 -1.58 3.45
CA HIS A 98 6.61 -1.67 3.07
C HIS A 98 6.43 -2.67 1.91
N TYR A 99 7.28 -2.59 0.88
CA TYR A 99 7.26 -3.54 -0.23
C TYR A 99 7.46 -4.99 0.19
N ASP A 100 8.44 -5.27 1.04
CA ASP A 100 8.70 -6.61 1.56
C ASP A 100 7.50 -7.11 2.37
N ALA A 101 6.92 -6.27 3.23
CA ALA A 101 5.74 -6.62 4.03
C ALA A 101 4.54 -6.99 3.14
N VAL A 102 4.28 -6.18 2.10
CA VAL A 102 3.23 -6.44 1.10
C VAL A 102 3.49 -7.74 0.34
N CYS A 103 4.71 -7.98 -0.11
CA CYS A 103 5.05 -9.22 -0.81
C CYS A 103 4.80 -10.46 0.06
N ILE A 104 5.23 -10.43 1.32
CA ILE A 104 5.04 -11.52 2.27
C ILE A 104 3.55 -11.79 2.49
N TRP A 105 2.77 -10.73 2.70
CA TRP A 105 1.33 -10.86 2.94
C TRP A 105 0.61 -11.40 1.71
N ALA A 106 0.92 -10.84 0.54
CA ALA A 106 0.36 -11.27 -0.74
C ALA A 106 0.73 -12.72 -1.05
N ASP A 107 1.93 -13.18 -0.71
CA ASP A 107 2.30 -14.59 -0.91
C ASP A 107 1.55 -15.56 -0.01
N LYS A 108 1.19 -15.12 1.20
CA LYS A 108 0.51 -15.95 2.19
C LYS A 108 -1.02 -15.94 2.05
N ASN A 109 -1.60 -14.84 1.57
CA ASN A 109 -3.05 -14.61 1.62
C ASN A 109 -3.73 -14.54 0.24
N LEU A 110 -2.98 -14.31 -0.85
CA LEU A 110 -3.49 -14.21 -2.23
C LEU A 110 -2.94 -15.31 -3.12
#